data_AF-A0AAU3P044-F1
#
_entry.id   AF-A0AAU3P044-F1
#
_cell.length_a   1.000
_cell.length_b   1.000
_cell.length_c   1.000
_cell.angle_alpha   90.00
_cell.angle_beta   90.00
_cell.angle_gamma   90.00
#
_symmetry.space_group_name_H-M   'P 1'
#
loop_
_entity.id
_entity.type
_entity.pdbx_description
1 polymer ?
#
loop_
_entity_poly.entity_id
_entity_poly.type
_entity_poly.pdbx_seq_one_letter_code
_entity_poly.pdbx_strand_id
1 'polypeptide(L)'
;MAATGSTWRLLPGHSRRRRAAGIVLAAGVALTVGGCGSTDKAEHESSASQTSKAPSSKAPSSKTPSPRPSSAQPDLSAADGRDVGACADGNCEIAVSKPVTFRFRGPAGPATLSVTEVGPNKVEYTIKSGNSQSTGGATGPGQSCITVLRSNGGGNSCSGQGDAARPSPQPDAVVIQTVTSENGTAILRIVSD
;
A
#
# COMPACT_ATOMS: atom_id res chain seq x y z
N MET A 1 19.22 46.45 39.08
CA MET A 1 18.82 45.30 39.93
C MET A 1 18.48 44.13 39.01
N ALA A 2 19.40 43.18 38.76
CA ALA A 2 19.53 41.86 39.42
C ALA A 2 18.27 40.97 39.21
N ALA A 3 18.31 40.00 38.29
CA ALA A 3 18.73 38.58 38.45
C ALA A 3 17.49 37.67 38.59
N THR A 4 17.19 36.73 37.69
CA THR A 4 17.65 35.33 37.65
C THR A 4 16.74 34.64 36.60
N GLY A 5 17.13 33.72 35.70
CA GLY A 5 18.14 32.68 35.77
C GLY A 5 17.50 31.31 36.09
N SER A 6 16.61 30.78 35.24
CA SER A 6 16.05 29.42 35.41
C SER A 6 16.69 28.45 34.42
N THR A 7 17.80 27.87 34.87
CA THR A 7 18.51 26.75 34.24
C THR A 7 17.84 25.44 34.62
N TRP A 8 17.20 24.79 33.65
CA TRP A 8 16.76 23.40 33.82
C TRP A 8 17.97 22.47 33.73
N ARG A 9 18.32 21.86 34.87
CA ARG A 9 19.35 20.83 34.98
C ARG A 9 18.83 19.54 34.34
N LEU A 10 19.52 19.11 33.29
CA LEU A 10 19.46 17.74 32.78
C LEU A 10 20.00 16.79 33.86
N LEU A 11 19.15 15.87 34.32
CA LEU A 11 19.56 14.73 35.13
C LEU A 11 19.90 13.56 34.19
N PRO A 12 21.15 13.06 34.17
CA PRO A 12 21.48 11.82 33.48
C PRO A 12 21.03 10.62 34.32
N GLY A 13 19.86 10.08 34.00
CA GLY A 13 19.34 8.83 34.57
C GLY A 13 20.03 7.61 33.95
N HIS A 14 21.19 7.24 34.49
CA HIS A 14 21.81 5.93 34.26
C HIS A 14 21.07 4.83 35.02
N SER A 15 20.44 3.88 34.32
CA SER A 15 20.21 2.50 34.78
C SER A 15 19.58 1.70 33.62
N ARG A 16 19.93 0.46 33.28
CA ARG A 16 20.83 -0.55 33.86
C ARG A 16 21.24 -1.48 32.72
N ARG A 17 22.51 -1.88 32.77
CA ARG A 17 23.18 -2.91 31.97
C ARG A 17 22.32 -4.17 31.84
N ARG A 18 21.99 -4.62 30.63
CA ARG A 18 21.60 -6.02 30.39
C ARG A 18 22.88 -6.81 30.12
N ARG A 19 23.13 -7.77 31.01
CA ARG A 19 24.30 -8.65 30.99
C ARG A 19 24.25 -9.55 29.76
N ALA A 20 25.36 -9.61 29.04
CA ALA A 20 25.69 -10.67 28.11
C ALA A 20 26.16 -11.92 28.88
N ALA A 21 25.60 -13.07 28.54
CA ALA A 21 26.10 -14.45 28.72
C ALA A 21 25.04 -15.32 28.03
N GLY A 22 25.26 -16.09 26.95
CA GLY A 22 26.45 -16.81 26.53
C GLY A 22 26.23 -18.29 26.83
N ILE A 23 25.60 -19.06 25.92
CA ILE A 23 25.80 -20.52 25.78
C ILE A 23 25.75 -20.86 24.29
N VAL A 24 26.76 -21.63 23.90
CA VAL A 24 27.21 -22.01 22.57
C VAL A 24 26.98 -23.52 22.40
N LEU A 25 26.65 -23.93 21.16
CA LEU A 25 26.77 -25.25 20.53
C LEU A 25 25.92 -26.43 21.05
N ALA A 26 25.04 -26.91 20.16
CA ALA A 26 24.86 -28.34 19.93
C ALA A 26 24.71 -28.59 18.42
N ALA A 27 25.70 -29.28 17.85
CA ALA A 27 25.71 -29.79 16.49
C ALA A 27 24.81 -31.04 16.38
N GLY A 28 24.19 -31.25 15.23
CA GLY A 28 23.44 -32.48 14.93
C GLY A 28 23.04 -32.55 13.46
N VAL A 29 23.76 -33.34 12.69
CA VAL A 29 23.59 -33.63 11.26
C VAL A 29 22.44 -34.61 11.04
N ALA A 30 21.60 -34.40 10.01
CA ALA A 30 20.94 -35.50 9.30
C ALA A 30 20.65 -35.09 7.85
N LEU A 31 21.37 -35.74 6.92
CA LEU A 31 21.11 -35.75 5.49
C LEU A 31 19.93 -36.68 5.21
N THR A 32 18.88 -36.20 4.55
CA THR A 32 17.88 -37.08 3.93
C THR A 32 17.83 -36.83 2.43
N VAL A 33 18.28 -37.85 1.71
CA VAL A 33 18.15 -38.01 0.26
C VAL A 33 16.77 -38.61 -0.02
N GLY A 34 16.07 -38.06 -1.00
CA GLY A 34 14.87 -38.65 -1.61
C GLY A 34 14.20 -37.61 -2.51
N GLY A 35 13.83 -37.86 -3.75
CA GLY A 35 13.90 -39.02 -4.62
C GLY A 35 13.30 -38.55 -5.95
N CYS A 36 13.91 -38.98 -7.06
CA CYS A 36 13.47 -38.69 -8.43
C CYS A 36 12.12 -39.35 -8.71
N GLY A 37 11.25 -38.69 -9.48
CA GLY A 37 9.99 -39.26 -9.95
C GLY A 37 9.40 -38.44 -11.09
N SER A 38 10.01 -38.50 -12.27
CA SER A 38 9.33 -38.22 -13.55
C SER A 38 8.61 -39.49 -14.00
N THR A 39 7.34 -39.43 -14.38
CA THR A 39 6.72 -40.33 -15.38
C THR A 39 5.47 -39.69 -15.98
N ASP A 40 5.36 -39.89 -17.29
CA ASP A 40 4.59 -39.26 -18.35
C ASP A 40 3.13 -39.73 -18.51
N LYS A 41 2.50 -39.11 -19.54
CA LYS A 41 1.39 -39.51 -20.41
C LYS A 41 0.05 -38.87 -20.09
N ALA A 42 -0.42 -37.92 -20.89
CA ALA A 42 -0.86 -38.00 -22.30
C ALA A 42 -2.17 -38.79 -22.44
N GLU A 43 -3.26 -38.03 -22.45
CA GLU A 43 -4.49 -38.43 -23.12
C GLU A 43 -4.94 -37.25 -23.99
N HIS A 44 -4.62 -37.38 -25.28
CA HIS A 44 -5.15 -36.58 -26.36
C HIS A 44 -5.88 -37.56 -27.28
N GLU A 45 -7.20 -37.48 -27.28
CA GLU A 45 -8.10 -37.90 -28.34
C GLU A 45 -9.38 -37.07 -28.13
N SER A 46 -10.05 -36.53 -29.14
CA SER A 46 -10.17 -37.08 -30.48
C SER A 46 -10.57 -35.98 -31.48
N SER A 47 -10.10 -36.18 -32.71
CA SER A 47 -10.80 -35.99 -33.99
C SER A 47 -11.34 -34.61 -34.41
N ALA A 48 -11.30 -34.18 -35.67
CA ALA A 48 -10.62 -34.59 -36.91
C ALA A 48 -10.98 -33.52 -37.96
N SER A 49 -10.03 -33.20 -38.85
CA SER A 49 -10.20 -32.74 -40.26
C SER A 49 -11.02 -31.44 -40.51
N GLN A 50 -10.63 -30.51 -41.38
CA GLN A 50 -10.46 -30.72 -42.82
C GLN A 50 -9.65 -29.58 -43.47
N THR A 51 -9.25 -29.89 -44.69
CA THR A 51 -8.26 -29.30 -45.59
C THR A 51 -8.73 -28.05 -46.37
N SER A 52 -7.72 -27.35 -46.92
CA SER A 52 -7.68 -26.72 -48.25
C SER A 52 -7.85 -25.19 -48.43
N LYS A 53 -6.68 -24.58 -48.75
CA LYS A 53 -6.33 -23.67 -49.87
C LYS A 53 -7.10 -22.34 -50.09
N ALA A 54 -6.30 -21.25 -50.10
CA ALA A 54 -6.49 -19.90 -50.65
C ALA A 54 -6.87 -19.88 -52.17
N PRO A 55 -7.29 -18.77 -52.86
CA PRO A 55 -6.83 -17.36 -52.69
C PRO A 55 -7.82 -16.17 -53.02
N SER A 56 -7.32 -14.93 -52.79
CA SER A 56 -7.51 -13.65 -53.52
C SER A 56 -8.90 -12.99 -53.80
N SER A 57 -9.09 -11.74 -53.32
CA SER A 57 -9.26 -10.48 -54.13
C SER A 57 -10.22 -9.40 -53.55
N LYS A 58 -9.66 -8.17 -53.40
CA LYS A 58 -10.19 -6.79 -53.66
C LYS A 58 -11.55 -6.26 -53.11
N ALA A 59 -11.44 -5.26 -52.19
CA ALA A 59 -12.00 -3.87 -52.12
C ALA A 59 -13.52 -3.57 -52.40
N PRO A 60 -14.15 -2.43 -51.97
CA PRO A 60 -13.63 -1.16 -51.41
C PRO A 60 -14.38 -0.56 -50.18
N SER A 61 -13.91 0.63 -49.77
CA SER A 61 -14.38 1.60 -48.75
C SER A 61 -15.85 1.64 -48.31
N SER A 62 -16.05 1.87 -47.01
CA SER A 62 -17.08 2.78 -46.48
C SER A 62 -16.56 3.44 -45.20
N LYS A 63 -16.38 4.77 -45.25
CA LYS A 63 -15.97 5.60 -44.12
C LYS A 63 -17.18 5.79 -43.20
N THR A 64 -17.20 5.09 -42.08
CA THR A 64 -18.00 5.48 -40.91
C THR A 64 -17.05 6.09 -39.89
N PRO A 65 -17.26 7.32 -39.40
CA PRO A 65 -16.55 7.80 -38.22
C PRO A 65 -17.04 6.95 -37.05
N SER A 66 -16.27 5.91 -36.72
CA SER A 66 -16.45 5.18 -35.47
C SER A 66 -16.29 6.18 -34.33
N PRO A 67 -17.25 6.33 -33.39
CA PRO A 67 -17.01 7.10 -32.19
C PRO A 67 -15.89 6.38 -31.45
N ARG A 68 -14.67 6.90 -31.60
CA ARG A 68 -13.55 6.52 -30.75
C ARG A 68 -14.08 6.69 -29.32
N PRO A 69 -14.13 5.64 -28.48
CA PRO A 69 -14.35 5.86 -27.07
C PRO A 69 -13.23 6.81 -26.66
N SER A 70 -13.62 8.05 -26.40
CA SER A 70 -12.72 9.01 -25.81
C SER A 70 -12.31 8.32 -24.52
N SER A 71 -11.08 7.83 -24.48
CA SER A 71 -10.38 7.56 -23.22
C SER A 71 -10.26 8.92 -22.54
N ALA A 72 -11.38 9.42 -22.03
CA ALA A 72 -11.37 10.31 -20.89
C ALA A 72 -10.77 9.44 -19.79
N GLN A 73 -9.44 9.44 -19.71
CA GLN A 73 -8.82 9.27 -18.42
C GLN A 73 -9.60 10.20 -17.49
N PRO A 74 -10.26 9.70 -16.44
CA PRO A 74 -11.01 10.56 -15.55
C PRO A 74 -10.06 11.68 -15.14
N ASP A 75 -10.48 12.94 -15.31
CA ASP A 75 -9.68 14.10 -14.90
C ASP A 75 -9.31 13.92 -13.42
N LEU A 76 -8.07 13.50 -13.17
CA LEU A 76 -7.59 13.06 -11.87
C LEU A 76 -7.22 14.28 -11.02
N SER A 77 -8.19 15.14 -10.72
CA SER A 77 -8.00 16.20 -9.71
C SER A 77 -7.56 15.61 -8.34
N ALA A 78 -7.90 14.34 -8.12
CA ALA A 78 -7.47 13.49 -7.01
C ALA A 78 -6.01 12.97 -7.11
N ALA A 79 -5.44 12.78 -8.32
CA ALA A 79 -4.11 12.19 -8.46
C ALA A 79 -2.99 13.10 -7.95
N ASP A 80 -3.18 14.42 -7.91
CA ASP A 80 -2.19 15.33 -7.33
C ASP A 80 -2.40 15.56 -5.83
N GLY A 81 -3.39 14.89 -5.21
CA GLY A 81 -3.66 14.99 -3.77
C GLY A 81 -4.20 16.36 -3.35
N ARG A 82 -4.67 17.14 -4.32
CA ARG A 82 -5.25 18.48 -4.13
C ARG A 82 -6.73 18.41 -3.82
N ASP A 83 -7.43 17.43 -4.38
CA ASP A 83 -8.82 17.14 -4.04
C ASP A 83 -8.92 16.03 -3.00
N VAL A 84 -8.61 16.37 -1.74
CA VAL A 84 -8.79 15.46 -0.60
C VAL A 84 -10.27 15.28 -0.22
N GLY A 85 -11.17 16.10 -0.77
CA GLY A 85 -12.61 15.96 -0.58
C GLY A 85 -13.13 14.65 -1.17
N ALA A 86 -12.46 14.14 -2.21
CA ALA A 86 -12.72 12.82 -2.79
C ALA A 86 -12.59 11.66 -1.79
N CYS A 87 -11.90 11.86 -0.65
CA CYS A 87 -11.72 10.83 0.38
C CYS A 87 -12.72 10.92 1.54
N ALA A 88 -13.68 11.86 1.50
CA ALA A 88 -14.57 12.11 2.63
C ALA A 88 -15.46 10.91 3.01
N ASP A 89 -15.84 10.10 2.02
CA ASP A 89 -16.66 8.90 2.20
C ASP A 89 -15.86 7.67 2.67
N GLY A 90 -14.53 7.74 2.67
CA GLY A 90 -13.65 6.61 2.98
C GLY A 90 -13.29 5.73 1.77
N ASN A 91 -13.59 6.17 0.53
CA ASN A 91 -13.32 5.42 -0.69
C ASN A 91 -12.61 6.28 -1.74
N CYS A 92 -11.27 6.27 -1.74
CA CYS A 92 -10.49 7.07 -2.66
C CYS A 92 -9.10 6.50 -2.95
N GLU A 93 -8.51 6.98 -4.05
CA GLU A 93 -7.07 6.91 -4.29
C GLU A 93 -6.57 8.31 -4.66
N ILE A 94 -5.52 8.78 -3.98
CA ILE A 94 -4.88 10.07 -4.24
C ILE A 94 -3.36 9.91 -4.21
N ALA A 95 -2.60 10.70 -4.98
CA ALA A 95 -1.16 10.84 -4.78
C ALA A 95 -0.85 12.17 -4.11
N VAL A 96 -0.08 12.16 -3.04
CA VAL A 96 0.31 13.38 -2.33
C VAL A 96 1.79 13.65 -2.53
N SER A 97 2.15 14.91 -2.74
CA SER A 97 3.55 15.36 -2.88
C SER A 97 4.02 16.23 -1.72
N LYS A 98 3.10 16.61 -0.83
CA LYS A 98 3.34 17.50 0.32
C LYS A 98 2.52 17.03 1.51
N PRO A 99 2.88 17.46 2.74
CA PRO A 99 2.06 17.23 3.91
C PRO A 99 0.62 17.70 3.69
N VAL A 100 -0.34 16.86 4.06
CA VAL A 100 -1.77 17.14 3.90
C VAL A 100 -2.54 16.52 5.05
N THR A 101 -3.67 17.13 5.41
CA THR A 101 -4.57 16.58 6.42
C THR A 101 -6.00 16.67 5.93
N PHE A 102 -6.75 15.58 6.05
CA PHE A 102 -8.14 15.52 5.65
C PHE A 102 -8.94 14.57 6.54
N ARG A 103 -10.27 14.72 6.48
CA ARG A 103 -11.22 13.89 7.22
C ARG A 103 -11.85 12.88 6.28
N PHE A 104 -12.18 11.71 6.82
CA PHE A 104 -12.91 10.66 6.12
C PHE A 104 -13.85 9.94 7.10
N ARG A 105 -14.80 9.19 6.56
CA ARG A 105 -15.71 8.37 7.36
C ARG A 105 -14.97 7.13 7.86
N GLY A 106 -14.90 6.96 9.17
CA GLY A 106 -14.39 5.76 9.83
C GLY A 106 -15.50 4.91 10.45
N PRO A 107 -15.20 3.68 10.86
CA PRO A 107 -16.18 2.75 11.44
C PRO A 107 -16.69 3.19 12.82
N ALA A 108 -15.87 3.93 13.58
CA ALA A 108 -16.25 4.55 14.86
C ALA A 108 -16.80 5.98 14.72
N GLY A 109 -17.05 6.46 13.49
CA GLY A 109 -17.36 7.86 13.21
C GLY A 109 -16.24 8.58 12.44
N PRO A 110 -16.26 9.93 12.37
CA PRO A 110 -15.28 10.69 11.59
C PRO A 110 -13.84 10.43 12.05
N ALA A 111 -12.96 10.18 11.09
CA ALA A 111 -11.53 10.00 11.30
C ALA A 111 -10.74 11.08 10.54
N THR A 112 -9.49 11.28 10.93
CA THR A 112 -8.57 12.25 10.30
C THR A 112 -7.29 11.53 9.91
N LEU A 113 -6.88 11.68 8.65
CA LEU A 113 -5.56 11.25 8.17
C LEU A 113 -4.71 12.50 7.96
N SER A 114 -3.53 12.50 8.56
CA SER A 114 -2.50 13.53 8.41
C SER A 114 -1.24 12.91 7.84
N VAL A 115 -0.92 13.20 6.59
CA VAL A 115 0.39 12.93 6.01
C VAL A 115 1.33 14.03 6.50
N THR A 116 2.31 13.66 7.30
CA THR A 116 3.21 14.61 7.98
C THR A 116 4.50 14.82 7.20
N GLU A 117 4.95 13.82 6.46
CA GLU A 117 6.14 13.91 5.62
C GLU A 117 5.95 13.11 4.33
N VAL A 118 6.44 13.66 3.23
CA VAL A 118 6.49 13.01 1.91
C VAL A 118 7.82 13.35 1.28
N GLY A 119 8.50 12.35 0.73
CA GLY A 119 9.73 12.52 -0.02
C GLY A 119 10.01 11.32 -0.92
N PRO A 120 11.09 11.37 -1.71
CA PRO A 120 11.51 10.23 -2.50
C PRO A 120 11.67 9.01 -1.61
N ASN A 121 10.93 7.94 -1.91
CA ASN A 121 10.95 6.70 -1.14
C ASN A 121 10.59 6.86 0.34
N LYS A 122 9.85 7.91 0.72
CA LYS A 122 9.49 8.18 2.11
C LYS A 122 8.06 8.72 2.26
N VAL A 123 7.34 8.19 3.23
CA VAL A 123 6.08 8.75 3.71
C VAL A 123 5.94 8.54 5.22
N GLU A 124 5.46 9.56 5.91
CA GLU A 124 5.04 9.47 7.31
C GLU A 124 3.63 10.01 7.47
N TYR A 125 2.82 9.35 8.28
CA TYR A 125 1.44 9.73 8.51
C TYR A 125 0.94 9.38 9.91
N THR A 126 -0.14 10.04 10.27
CA THR A 126 -0.91 9.84 11.50
C THR A 126 -2.37 9.69 11.15
N ILE A 127 -3.05 8.76 11.80
CA ILE A 127 -4.49 8.59 11.73
C ILE A 127 -5.07 8.78 13.13
N LYS A 128 -6.12 9.59 13.23
CA LYS A 128 -6.89 9.81 14.45
C LYS A 128 -8.34 9.38 14.24
N SER A 129 -8.88 8.61 15.18
CA SER A 129 -10.28 8.15 15.18
C SER A 129 -10.80 8.17 16.61
N GLY A 130 -11.79 9.02 16.90
CA GLY A 130 -12.23 9.26 18.27
C GLY A 130 -11.07 9.67 19.19
N ASN A 131 -10.88 8.92 20.29
CA ASN A 131 -9.78 9.12 21.25
C ASN A 131 -8.50 8.33 20.90
N SER A 132 -8.50 7.58 19.80
CA SER A 132 -7.39 6.74 19.39
C SER A 132 -6.55 7.42 18.31
N GLN A 133 -5.24 7.17 18.35
CA GLN A 133 -4.28 7.64 17.36
C GLN A 133 -3.35 6.49 16.96
N SER A 134 -3.06 6.39 15.67
CA SER A 134 -2.06 5.49 15.10
C SER A 134 -1.10 6.30 14.24
N THR A 135 0.19 6.02 14.35
CA THR A 135 1.22 6.56 13.45
C THR A 135 1.70 5.45 12.54
N GLY A 136 2.07 5.78 11.32
CA GLY A 136 2.59 4.85 10.34
C GLY A 136 3.50 5.56 9.36
N GLY A 137 4.30 4.80 8.63
CA GLY A 137 5.23 5.36 7.66
C GLY A 137 6.13 4.29 7.07
N ALA A 138 6.63 4.60 5.89
CA ALA A 138 7.45 3.71 5.10
C ALA A 138 8.67 4.47 4.59
N THR A 139 9.83 3.81 4.57
CA THR A 139 11.08 4.36 4.03
C THR A 139 11.79 3.29 3.23
N GLY A 140 12.07 3.58 1.97
CA GLY A 140 12.66 2.67 0.98
C GLY A 140 11.84 2.62 -0.31
N PRO A 141 12.43 2.15 -1.43
CA PRO A 141 11.73 2.04 -2.69
C PRO A 141 10.55 1.07 -2.61
N GLY A 142 9.38 1.51 -3.09
CA GLY A 142 8.17 0.69 -3.14
C GLY A 142 7.71 0.15 -1.78
N GLN A 143 8.02 0.81 -0.68
CA GLN A 143 7.55 0.37 0.63
C GLN A 143 6.07 0.69 0.78
N SER A 144 5.30 -0.22 1.37
CA SER A 144 3.88 -0.03 1.61
C SER A 144 3.51 -0.31 3.05
N CYS A 145 2.62 0.51 3.61
CA CYS A 145 1.97 0.24 4.87
C CYS A 145 0.46 0.07 4.68
N ILE A 146 -0.11 -0.89 5.40
CA ILE A 146 -1.54 -1.10 5.54
C ILE A 146 -1.91 -0.75 6.98
N THR A 147 -2.86 0.18 7.12
CA THR A 147 -3.54 0.45 8.38
C THR A 147 -4.99 0.00 8.27
N VAL A 148 -5.44 -0.83 9.21
CA VAL A 148 -6.84 -1.24 9.32
C VAL A 148 -7.44 -0.54 10.53
N LEU A 149 -8.53 0.19 10.32
CA LEU A 149 -9.33 0.82 11.36
C LEU A 149 -10.61 0.03 11.55
N ARG A 150 -10.99 -0.19 12.81
CA ARG A 150 -12.23 -0.82 13.26
C ARG A 150 -12.84 0.01 14.38
N SER A 151 -14.10 -0.27 14.73
CA SER A 151 -14.81 0.48 15.79
C SER A 151 -14.13 0.39 17.16
N ASN A 152 -13.39 -0.70 17.42
CA ASN A 152 -12.72 -0.98 18.69
C ASN A 152 -11.19 -0.78 18.66
N GLY A 153 -10.63 -0.20 17.59
CA GLY A 153 -9.19 0.07 17.50
C GLY A 153 -8.66 -0.04 16.07
N GLY A 154 -7.35 0.01 15.92
CA GLY A 154 -6.71 -0.16 14.63
C GLY A 154 -5.28 -0.69 14.75
N GLY A 155 -4.76 -1.23 13.65
CA GLY A 155 -3.41 -1.76 13.57
C GLY A 155 -2.73 -1.30 12.28
N ASN A 156 -1.40 -1.15 12.31
CA ASN A 156 -0.60 -0.91 11.11
C ASN A 156 0.37 -2.08 10.87
N SER A 157 0.70 -2.31 9.60
CA SER A 157 1.78 -3.20 9.19
C SER A 157 2.44 -2.62 7.95
N CYS A 158 3.76 -2.76 7.84
CA CYS A 158 4.52 -2.25 6.69
C CYS A 158 5.35 -3.38 6.08
N SER A 159 5.43 -3.39 4.76
CA SER A 159 6.09 -4.43 3.96
C SER A 159 6.85 -3.81 2.79
N GLY A 160 7.89 -4.53 2.35
CA GLY A 160 8.88 -4.02 1.41
C GLY A 160 8.70 -4.39 -0.06
N GLN A 161 7.51 -4.82 -0.48
CA GLN A 161 7.19 -5.02 -1.89
C GLN A 161 6.19 -3.96 -2.35
N GLY A 162 6.59 -3.18 -3.37
CA GLY A 162 5.80 -2.12 -4.02
C GLY A 162 4.59 -2.61 -4.80
N ASP A 163 4.42 -3.93 -4.89
CA ASP A 163 3.23 -4.61 -5.40
C ASP A 163 2.27 -4.97 -4.27
N ALA A 164 2.23 -4.17 -3.20
CA ALA A 164 1.20 -4.33 -2.19
C ALA A 164 -0.16 -4.19 -2.89
N ALA A 165 -0.83 -5.33 -3.07
CA ALA A 165 -2.10 -5.41 -3.77
C ALA A 165 -3.05 -4.34 -3.24
N ARG A 166 -3.83 -3.74 -4.14
CA ARG A 166 -4.84 -2.75 -3.75
C ARG A 166 -5.70 -3.38 -2.64
N PRO A 167 -5.90 -2.69 -1.50
CA PRO A 167 -6.70 -3.24 -0.43
C PRO A 167 -8.12 -3.50 -0.91
N SER A 168 -8.68 -4.63 -0.50
CA SER A 168 -10.10 -4.93 -0.68
C SER A 168 -10.92 -4.37 0.48
N PRO A 169 -12.19 -3.99 0.25
CA PRO A 169 -13.12 -3.69 1.34
C PRO A 169 -13.15 -4.80 2.39
N GLN A 170 -13.31 -4.43 3.65
CA GLN A 170 -13.46 -5.35 4.78
C GLN A 170 -14.70 -4.94 5.59
N PRO A 171 -15.54 -5.89 6.04
CA PRO A 171 -16.70 -5.57 6.85
C PRO A 171 -16.32 -4.77 8.11
N ASP A 172 -17.10 -3.74 8.41
CA ASP A 172 -16.94 -2.88 9.60
C ASP A 172 -15.54 -2.28 9.75
N ALA A 173 -14.85 -2.05 8.64
CA ALA A 173 -13.47 -1.60 8.64
C ALA A 173 -13.17 -0.61 7.52
N VAL A 174 -12.22 0.28 7.81
CA VAL A 174 -11.58 1.10 6.78
C VAL A 174 -10.14 0.66 6.66
N VAL A 175 -9.74 0.29 5.43
CA VAL A 175 -8.39 -0.13 5.10
C VAL A 175 -7.69 1.00 4.37
N ILE A 176 -6.57 1.45 4.92
CA ILE A 176 -5.75 2.53 4.39
C ILE A 176 -4.43 1.92 3.95
N GLN A 177 -4.11 2.07 2.67
CA GLN A 177 -2.80 1.72 2.13
C GLN A 177 -2.05 3.00 1.81
N THR A 178 -0.78 3.06 2.22
CA THR A 178 0.18 4.08 1.78
C THR A 178 1.34 3.41 1.06
N VAL A 179 1.76 3.95 -0.08
CA VAL A 179 2.89 3.43 -0.87
C VAL A 179 3.87 4.55 -1.16
N THR A 180 5.18 4.33 -0.94
CA THR A 180 6.24 5.28 -1.31
C THR A 180 6.56 5.21 -2.80
N SER A 181 6.96 6.35 -3.37
CA SER A 181 7.45 6.43 -4.75
C SER A 181 8.78 7.16 -4.82
N GLU A 182 9.59 6.81 -5.80
CA GLU A 182 10.87 7.49 -6.09
C GLU A 182 10.66 8.95 -6.53
N ASN A 183 9.48 9.30 -7.05
CA ASN A 183 9.16 10.62 -7.58
C ASN A 183 8.89 11.69 -6.50
N GLY A 184 9.04 11.35 -5.22
CA GLY A 184 8.70 12.27 -4.12
C GLY A 184 7.19 12.40 -3.88
N THR A 185 6.42 11.41 -4.34
CA THR A 185 4.98 11.30 -4.08
C THR A 185 4.69 10.05 -3.25
N ALA A 186 3.59 10.06 -2.51
CA ALA A 186 3.05 8.87 -1.87
C ALA A 186 1.63 8.61 -2.38
N ILE A 187 1.32 7.35 -2.70
CA ILE A 187 -0.05 6.95 -3.05
C ILE A 187 -0.78 6.60 -1.76
N LEU A 188 -1.93 7.25 -1.51
CA LEU A 188 -2.88 6.86 -0.46
C LEU A 188 -4.10 6.22 -1.11
N ARG A 189 -4.48 5.05 -0.62
CA ARG A 189 -5.73 4.39 -0.95
C ARG A 189 -6.51 4.18 0.33
N ILE A 190 -7.77 4.57 0.33
CA ILE A 190 -8.70 4.34 1.43
C ILE A 190 -9.86 3.56 0.85
N VAL A 191 -10.23 2.47 1.51
CA VAL A 191 -11.34 1.62 1.10
C VAL A 191 -12.17 1.27 2.34
N SER A 192 -13.46 1.54 2.28
CA SER A 192 -14.48 1.10 3.23
C SER A 192 -15.36 0.01 2.61
N ASP A 193 -16.20 -0.64 3.42
CA ASP A 193 -17.33 -1.45 2.95
C ASP A 193 -18.45 -0.62 2.32
#